data_AF-A0A3D9CBZ4-F1
#
_entry.id   AF-A0A3D9CBZ4-F1
#
_cell.length_a   1.000
_cell.length_b   1.000
_cell.length_c   1.000
_cell.angle_alpha   90.00
_cell.angle_beta   90.00
_cell.angle_gamma   90.00
#
_symmetry.space_group_name_H-M   'P 1'
#
loop_
_entity.id
_entity.type
_entity.pdbx_description
1 polymer ?
#
loop_
_entity_poly.entity_id
_entity_poly.type
_entity_poly.pdbx_seq_one_letter_code
_entity_poly.pdbx_strand_id
1 'polypeptide(L)'
;MFKNPFAFEGRISNKEYALTLLIDFGITTTLKFCKGIVPPLLLTVSIFVLIPGLLFLLAQGTKRCHDMGESGWYQLIPFYGFLMLINEGDTGKNKYGEAPVQ
;
A
#
# COMPACT_ATOMS: atom_id res chain seq x y z
N MET A 1 4.48 11.86 -5.50
CA MET A 1 4.22 11.70 -4.06
C MET A 1 2.71 11.63 -3.87
N PHE A 2 2.25 10.67 -3.05
CA PHE A 2 0.88 10.16 -2.98
C PHE A 2 -0.21 11.23 -3.14
N LYS A 3 -0.86 11.26 -4.31
CA LYS A 3 -2.11 12.01 -4.50
C LYS A 3 -3.26 11.17 -3.94
N ASN A 4 -3.99 11.71 -2.98
CA ASN A 4 -5.16 11.07 -2.34
C ASN A 4 -4.85 9.65 -1.79
N PRO A 5 -4.03 9.51 -0.72
CA PRO A 5 -3.48 8.22 -0.28
C PRO A 5 -4.51 7.15 0.10
N PHE A 6 -5.73 7.54 0.47
CA PHE A 6 -6.82 6.61 0.83
C PHE A 6 -7.82 6.36 -0.29
N ALA A 7 -7.71 7.05 -1.43
CA ALA A 7 -8.53 6.77 -2.59
C ALA A 7 -8.05 5.50 -3.29
N PHE A 8 -8.98 4.68 -3.79
CA PHE A 8 -8.70 3.46 -4.56
C PHE A 8 -8.48 3.76 -6.06
N GLU A 9 -8.90 4.94 -6.52
CA GLU A 9 -8.78 5.36 -7.91
C GLU A 9 -7.40 5.95 -8.23
N GLY A 10 -6.93 5.68 -9.45
CA GLY A 10 -5.64 6.15 -9.97
C GLY A 10 -4.57 5.08 -10.01
N ARG A 11 -3.32 5.54 -10.22
CA ARG A 11 -2.15 4.70 -10.50
C ARG A 11 -0.95 5.20 -9.69
N ILE A 12 -0.12 4.27 -9.23
CA ILE A 12 1.15 4.57 -8.54
C ILE A 12 2.28 3.74 -9.14
N SER A 13 3.48 4.32 -9.15
CA SER A 13 4.68 3.62 -9.60
C SER A 13 5.15 2.57 -8.61
N ASN A 14 6.02 1.67 -9.06
CA ASN A 14 6.71 0.70 -8.20
C ASN A 14 7.48 1.35 -7.04
N LYS A 15 8.08 2.54 -7.25
CA LYS A 15 8.78 3.30 -6.21
C LYS A 15 7.84 3.80 -5.11
N GLU A 16 6.68 4.34 -5.49
CA GLU A 16 5.67 4.78 -4.52
C GLU A 16 5.12 3.58 -3.74
N TYR A 17 4.88 2.45 -4.41
CA TYR A 17 4.47 1.21 -3.75
C TYR A 17 5.53 0.67 -2.78
N ALA A 18 6.81 0.70 -3.15
CA ALA A 18 7.91 0.32 -2.25
C ALA A 18 7.94 1.21 -1.00
N LEU A 19 7.73 2.52 -1.16
CA LEU A 19 7.62 3.44 -0.03
C LEU A 19 6.40 3.12 0.87
N THR A 20 5.25 2.76 0.29
CA THR A 20 4.09 2.29 1.06
C THR A 20 4.45 1.10 1.95
N LEU A 21 5.16 0.10 1.41
CA LEU A 21 5.58 -1.07 2.18
C LEU A 21 6.57 -0.72 3.28
N LEU A 22 7.51 0.21 3.02
CA LEU A 22 8.45 0.68 4.05
C LEU A 22 7.74 1.39 5.21
N ILE A 23 6.74 2.22 4.90
CA ILE A 23 5.93 2.90 5.92
C ILE A 23 5.16 1.87 6.76
N ASP A 24 4.48 0.91 6.12
CA ASP A 24 3.74 -0.15 6.81
C ASP A 24 4.65 -1.01 7.68
N PHE A 25 5.82 -1.39 7.16
CA PHE A 25 6.84 -2.14 7.91
C PHE A 25 7.33 -1.36 9.14
N GLY A 26 7.58 -0.06 9.01
CA GLY A 26 8.00 0.80 10.12
C GLY A 26 6.93 0.92 11.20
N ILE A 27 5.67 1.15 10.82
CA ILE A 27 4.53 1.25 11.74
C ILE A 27 4.34 -0.07 12.49
N THR A 28 4.26 -1.19 11.76
CA THR A 28 4.00 -2.51 12.36
C THR A 28 5.15 -2.97 13.26
N THR A 29 6.40 -2.70 12.90
CA THR A 29 7.57 -3.01 13.74
C THR A 29 7.58 -2.18 15.03
N THR A 30 7.28 -0.88 14.93
CA THR A 30 7.18 0.02 16.10
C THR A 30 6.09 -0.43 17.06
N LEU A 31 4.90 -0.77 16.54
CA LEU A 31 3.79 -1.27 17.37
C LEU A 31 4.15 -2.58 18.09
N LYS A 32 4.81 -3.52 17.40
CA LYS A 32 5.27 -4.78 18.02
C LYS A 32 6.27 -4.54 19.13
N PHE A 33 7.22 -3.63 18.92
CA PHE A 33 8.22 -3.25 19.93
C PHE A 33 7.55 -2.63 21.17
N CYS A 34 6.67 -1.66 20.98
CA CYS A 34 5.96 -1.00 22.08
C CYS A 34 5.07 -1.96 22.88
N LYS A 35 4.51 -2.99 22.23
CA LYS A 35 3.67 -4.01 22.89
C LYS A 35 4.43 -4.81 23.95
N GLY A 36 5.74 -5.00 23.76
CA GLY A 36 6.60 -5.66 24.75
C GLY A 36 6.86 -4.82 26.00
N ILE A 37 6.64 -3.50 25.96
CA ILE A 37 6.99 -2.56 27.02
C ILE A 37 5.75 -2.09 27.80
N VAL A 38 4.62 -1.81 27.15
CA VAL A 38 3.42 -1.22 27.78
C VAL A 38 2.13 -1.95 27.35
N PRO A 39 1.67 -3.00 28.06
CA PRO A 39 0.64 -3.92 27.53
C PRO A 39 -0.82 -3.42 27.42
N PRO A 40 -1.47 -2.82 28.45
CA PRO A 40 -2.94 -2.66 28.42
C PRO A 40 -3.43 -1.49 27.57
N LEU A 41 -2.73 -0.35 27.60
CA LEU A 41 -3.14 0.87 26.86
C LEU A 41 -2.92 0.73 25.34
N LEU A 42 -2.01 -0.17 24.95
CA LEU A 42 -1.58 -0.28 23.56
C LEU A 42 -2.59 -1.01 22.67
N LEU A 43 -3.48 -1.85 23.20
CA LEU A 43 -4.45 -2.57 22.38
C LEU A 43 -5.41 -1.59 21.67
N THR A 44 -5.94 -0.63 22.41
CA THR A 44 -6.84 0.41 21.88
C THR A 44 -6.11 1.31 20.88
N VAL A 45 -4.90 1.77 21.22
CA VAL A 45 -4.07 2.59 20.33
C VAL A 45 -3.71 1.83 19.04
N SER A 46 -3.42 0.53 19.14
CA SER A 46 -3.09 -0.29 17.98
C SER A 46 -4.22 -0.34 16.97
N ILE A 47 -5.48 -0.43 17.41
CA ILE A 47 -6.63 -0.48 16.49
C ILE A 47 -6.76 0.82 15.68
N PHE A 48 -6.59 1.98 16.33
CA PHE A 48 -6.65 3.28 15.67
C PHE A 48 -5.51 3.53 14.69
N VAL A 49 -4.38 2.81 14.81
CA VAL A 49 -3.26 2.88 13.87
C VAL A 49 -3.38 1.83 12.76
N LEU A 50 -3.73 0.60 13.12
CA LEU A 50 -3.77 -0.53 12.19
C LEU A 50 -4.91 -0.44 11.19
N ILE A 51 -6.09 0.06 11.58
CA ILE A 51 -7.22 0.18 10.65
C ILE A 51 -6.91 1.17 9.51
N PRO A 52 -6.48 2.42 9.78
CA PRO A 52 -6.08 3.33 8.71
C PRO A 52 -4.85 2.82 7.94
N GLY A 53 -3.89 2.17 8.62
CA GLY A 53 -2.73 1.57 7.97
C GLY A 53 -3.12 0.50 6.95
N LEU A 54 -4.07 -0.38 7.30
CA LEU A 54 -4.61 -1.39 6.39
C LEU A 54 -5.34 -0.76 5.20
N LEU A 55 -6.18 0.26 5.44
CA LEU A 55 -6.87 0.97 4.36
C LEU A 55 -5.89 1.67 3.41
N PHE A 56 -4.84 2.27 3.96
CA PHE A 56 -3.76 2.86 3.17
C PHE A 56 -3.06 1.79 2.32
N LEU A 57 -2.67 0.66 2.90
CA LEU A 57 -2.01 -0.44 2.19
C LEU A 57 -2.89 -0.97 1.05
N LEU A 58 -4.18 -1.20 1.31
CA LEU A 58 -5.13 -1.70 0.31
C LEU A 58 -5.39 -0.69 -0.82
N ALA A 59 -5.50 0.60 -0.48
CA ALA A 59 -5.70 1.66 -1.46
C ALA A 59 -4.48 1.79 -2.39
N GLN A 60 -3.27 1.78 -1.83
CA GLN A 60 -2.03 1.84 -2.62
C GLN A 60 -1.80 0.57 -3.43
N GLY A 61 -2.05 -0.61 -2.85
CA GLY A 61 -1.99 -1.89 -3.57
C GLY A 61 -2.98 -1.94 -4.74
N THR A 62 -4.17 -1.39 -4.57
CA THR A 62 -5.18 -1.27 -5.64
C THR A 62 -4.66 -0.41 -6.79
N LYS A 63 -4.16 0.80 -6.49
CA LYS A 63 -3.56 1.69 -7.49
C LYS A 63 -2.35 1.07 -8.19
N ARG A 64 -1.61 0.21 -7.51
CA ARG A 64 -0.47 -0.50 -8.11
C ARG A 64 -0.93 -1.61 -9.05
N CYS A 65 -1.98 -2.33 -8.72
CA CYS A 65 -2.62 -3.27 -9.65
C CYS A 65 -3.16 -2.55 -10.89
N HIS A 66 -3.82 -1.40 -10.69
CA HIS A 66 -4.30 -0.54 -11.76
C HIS A 66 -3.18 -0.06 -12.69
N ASP A 67 -2.00 0.20 -12.13
CA ASP A 67 -0.84 0.60 -12.91
C ASP A 67 -0.34 -0.51 -13.86
N MET A 68 -0.61 -1.77 -13.55
CA MET A 68 -0.32 -2.93 -14.42
C MET A 68 -1.54 -3.36 -15.28
N GLY A 69 -2.60 -2.54 -15.31
CA GLY A 69 -3.81 -2.83 -16.09
C GLY A 69 -4.78 -3.83 -15.44
N GLU A 70 -4.46 -4.31 -14.24
CA GLU A 70 -5.18 -5.36 -13.53
C GLU A 70 -6.17 -4.80 -12.51
N SER A 71 -7.14 -5.64 -12.11
CA SER A 71 -8.09 -5.26 -11.05
C SER A 71 -7.40 -5.14 -9.69
N GLY A 72 -7.88 -4.23 -8.84
CA GLY A 72 -7.38 -4.05 -7.47
C GLY A 72 -7.36 -5.31 -6.60
N TRP A 73 -8.16 -6.31 -6.95
CA TRP A 73 -8.23 -7.60 -6.25
C TRP A 73 -6.98 -8.47 -6.43
N TYR A 74 -6.15 -8.22 -7.44
CA TYR A 74 -4.96 -9.02 -7.70
C TYR A 74 -3.94 -8.94 -6.56
N GLN A 75 -3.95 -7.87 -5.76
CA GLN A 75 -3.11 -7.76 -4.57
C GLN A 75 -3.37 -8.87 -3.53
N LEU A 76 -4.54 -9.53 -3.56
CA LEU A 76 -4.88 -10.64 -2.67
C LEU A 76 -4.34 -11.98 -3.16
N ILE A 77 -3.88 -12.06 -4.41
CA ILE A 77 -3.27 -13.27 -4.96
C ILE A 77 -1.94 -13.48 -4.22
N PRO A 78 -1.71 -14.67 -3.63
CA PRO A 78 -0.45 -14.97 -2.98
C PRO A 78 0.75 -14.67 -3.89
N PHE A 79 1.80 -14.08 -3.33
CA PHE A 79 3.04 -13.68 -4.03
C PHE A 79 2.90 -12.59 -5.10
N TYR A 80 1.70 -12.12 -5.43
CA TYR A 80 1.53 -11.03 -6.40
C TYR A 80 2.19 -9.72 -5.96
N GLY A 81 2.34 -9.52 -4.64
CA GLY A 81 3.13 -8.44 -4.05
C GLY A 81 4.56 -8.31 -4.59
N PHE A 82 5.21 -9.42 -4.92
CA PHE A 82 6.56 -9.40 -5.48
C PHE A 82 6.56 -8.86 -6.92
N LEU A 83 5.55 -9.24 -7.72
CA LEU A 83 5.38 -8.69 -9.08
C LEU A 83 5.07 -7.19 -9.02
N MET A 84 4.23 -6.77 -8.08
CA MET A 84 3.92 -5.35 -7.86
C MET A 84 5.18 -4.52 -7.53
N LEU A 85 6.17 -5.10 -6.85
CA LEU A 85 7.42 -4.40 -6.50
C LEU A 85 8.39 -4.25 -7.68
N ILE A 86 8.49 -5.25 -8.55
CA ILE A 86 9.55 -5.32 -9.56
C ILE A 86 9.08 -4.76 -10.91
N ASN A 87 7.81 -4.97 -11.27
CA ASN A 87 7.27 -4.56 -12.56
C ASN A 87 7.28 -3.02 -12.71
N GLU A 88 7.53 -2.47 -13.91
CA GLU A 88 7.54 -1.01 -14.13
C GLU A 88 6.13 -0.41 -14.29
N GLY A 89 5.11 -1.22 -14.63
CA GLY A 89 3.76 -0.77 -14.95
C GLY A 89 3.56 -0.44 -16.43
N ASP A 90 2.32 -0.13 -16.80
CA ASP A 90 1.95 0.30 -18.16
C ASP A 90 2.54 1.69 -18.45
N THR A 91 3.33 1.81 -19.51
CA THR A 91 3.94 3.11 -19.89
C THR A 91 2.95 4.10 -20.51
N GLY A 92 1.81 3.61 -21.00
CA GLY A 92 0.77 4.41 -21.64
C GLY A 92 -0.44 4.66 -20.74
N LYS A 93 -1.42 5.39 -21.29
CA LYS A 93 -2.75 5.50 -20.70
C LYS A 93 -3.43 4.13 -20.70
N ASN A 94 -4.02 3.76 -19.57
CA ASN A 94 -4.89 2.59 -19.48
C ASN A 94 -6.26 2.99 -18.91
N LYS A 95 -7.14 2.00 -18.67
CA LYS A 95 -8.52 2.24 -18.19
C LYS A 95 -8.59 2.93 -16.82
N TYR A 96 -7.48 2.98 -16.07
CA TYR A 96 -7.38 3.62 -14.75
C TYR A 96 -6.72 5.01 -14.79
N GLY A 97 -6.36 5.49 -15.99
CA GLY A 97 -5.85 6.84 -16.21
C GLY A 97 -4.48 6.89 -16.87
N GLU A 98 -3.91 8.09 -16.86
CA GLU A 98 -2.58 8.37 -17.39
C GLU A 98 -1.50 7.69 -16.55
N ALA A 99 -0.35 7.37 -17.18
CA ALA A 99 0.77 6.76 -16.48
C ALA A 99 1.26 7.66 -15.32
N PRO A 100 1.61 7.07 -14.17
CA PRO A 100 2.16 7.84 -13.06
C PRO A 100 3.50 8.45 -13.43
N VAL A 101 3.78 9.64 -12.90
CA VAL A 101 5.10 10.26 -13.02
C VAL A 101 6.10 9.39 -12.23
N GLN A 102 7.18 8.97 -12.89
CA GLN A 102 8.19 8.06 -12.32
C GLN A 102 9.10 8.70 -11.27
#